data_AF-A0A6D2JHA8-F1
#
_entry.id   AF-A0A6D2JHA8-F1
#
_cell.length_a   1.000
_cell.length_b   1.000
_cell.length_c   1.000
_cell.angle_alpha   90.00
_cell.angle_beta   90.00
_cell.angle_gamma   90.00
#
_symmetry.space_group_name_H-M   'P 1'
#
loop_
_entity.id
_entity.type
_entity.pdbx_description
1 polymer ?
#
loop_
_entity_poly.entity_id
_entity_poly.type
_entity_poly.pdbx_seq_one_letter_code
_entity_poly.pdbx_strand_id
1 'polypeptide(L)'
;MPTHVMSCFRLPKAVTTKLTSAVANFWWSSNNQTRGMHWLAWRKLCRHKSDGGLGFRVIEDFNTALLAKQLWRLMDNPDSLFARVFKGRYYRNSTPLDPIRSYSPSYGWQSIISARSLVHKGLIKRVGSGSTIFVWYDPWISDSRPRSAICKGVNYYPQLMVGQLINSQTSTWNLPLLHQLFDNAEIARITGITVATGYRPDTNGWFYTKTGRYTVKSEYHILQQLPDQEVMPVVGPDIRPLQARAWKVKCTTKLQHFMWQIITGCLSVGARLCSRGLRVDPQCVRCGMGEEIINHMLFECPPSRQAWALSPIPTHPQGSTYKVFSNDDQDPRDVLDSAITEARDWAAAQTAGEVVPLHAVTQIERVTSGEWCQVDGAWKDTECRAGLGWYNFDPESGLVLVGACNLRRGLTPLQTELEALTGRHLEFYLRRWRSAEGSSKRFLTRIPRKNNTKADKLARCARAQPHDV
;
A
#
# COMPACT_ATOMS: atom_id res chain seq x y z
N MET A 1 2.73 12.83 -19.15
CA MET A 1 4.08 13.39 -18.89
C MET A 1 4.95 13.24 -20.15
N PRO A 2 5.80 14.22 -20.51
CA PRO A 2 6.63 14.18 -21.72
C PRO A 2 7.88 13.29 -21.52
N THR A 3 7.67 11.99 -21.34
CA THR A 3 8.72 11.01 -20.96
C THR A 3 9.87 10.94 -21.94
N HIS A 4 9.59 11.02 -23.25
CA HIS A 4 10.62 10.97 -24.28
C HIS A 4 11.61 12.13 -24.14
N VAL A 5 11.13 13.37 -24.07
CA VAL A 5 11.97 14.57 -23.92
C VAL A 5 12.76 14.52 -22.62
N MET A 6 12.13 14.15 -21.50
CA MET A 6 12.80 14.01 -20.21
C MET A 6 13.83 12.87 -20.17
N SER A 7 13.76 11.90 -21.08
CA SER A 7 14.78 10.85 -21.16
C SER A 7 16.03 11.28 -21.90
N CYS A 8 15.92 12.30 -22.76
CA CYS A 8 17.04 12.81 -23.56
C CYS A 8 17.64 14.10 -22.99
N PHE A 9 16.82 14.92 -22.32
CA PHE A 9 17.18 16.28 -21.92
C PHE A 9 16.76 16.57 -20.48
N ARG A 10 17.60 17.34 -19.79
CA ARG A 10 17.25 17.99 -18.54
C ARG A 10 16.27 19.10 -18.87
N LEU A 11 15.09 19.09 -18.28
CA LEU A 11 14.15 20.18 -18.47
C LEU A 11 14.61 21.38 -17.63
N PRO A 12 14.56 22.61 -18.17
CA PRO A 12 14.84 23.81 -17.39
C PRO A 12 13.92 23.90 -16.17
N LYS A 13 14.44 24.37 -15.03
CA LYS A 13 13.66 24.49 -13.78
C LYS A 13 12.38 25.31 -13.95
N ALA A 14 12.41 26.36 -14.77
CA ALA A 14 11.21 27.14 -15.09
C ALA A 14 10.12 26.30 -15.76
N VAL A 15 10.49 25.36 -16.65
CA VAL A 15 9.54 24.48 -17.34
C VAL A 15 8.98 23.44 -16.38
N THR A 16 9.83 22.78 -15.57
CA THR A 16 9.36 21.80 -14.58
C THR A 16 8.46 22.45 -13.53
N THR A 17 8.75 23.69 -13.12
CA THR A 17 7.93 24.48 -12.19
C THR A 17 6.58 24.81 -12.83
N LYS A 18 6.56 25.33 -14.07
CA LYS A 18 5.30 25.62 -14.78
C LYS A 18 4.42 24.37 -14.95
N LEU A 19 5.02 23.24 -15.32
CA LEU A 19 4.29 21.96 -15.42
C LEU A 19 3.75 21.51 -14.06
N THR A 20 4.55 21.61 -13.00
CA THR A 20 4.14 21.28 -11.63
C THR A 20 2.96 22.16 -11.20
N SER A 21 3.05 23.47 -11.42
CA SER A 21 1.97 24.42 -11.11
C SER A 21 0.70 24.14 -11.93
N ALA A 22 0.82 23.79 -13.21
CA ALA A 22 -0.34 23.44 -14.03
C ALA A 22 -1.07 22.20 -13.50
N VAL A 23 -0.33 21.14 -13.15
CA VAL A 23 -0.92 19.92 -12.56
C VAL A 23 -1.51 20.21 -11.18
N ALA A 24 -0.84 21.02 -10.36
CA ALA A 24 -1.32 21.38 -9.03
C ALA A 24 -2.59 22.24 -9.09
N ASN A 25 -2.65 23.20 -10.00
CA ASN A 25 -3.84 24.03 -10.20
C ASN A 25 -5.00 23.20 -10.72
N PHE A 26 -4.77 22.31 -11.69
CA PHE A 26 -5.79 21.38 -12.19
C PHE A 26 -6.33 20.48 -11.07
N TRP A 27 -5.45 20.00 -10.19
CA TRP A 27 -5.84 19.14 -9.08
C TRP A 27 -6.70 19.86 -8.04
N TRP A 28 -6.36 21.11 -7.72
CA TRP A 28 -7.07 21.86 -6.69
C TRP A 28 -8.26 22.68 -7.20
N SER A 29 -8.37 22.93 -8.52
CA SER A 29 -9.48 23.68 -9.10
C SER A 29 -10.79 22.91 -9.02
N SER A 30 -11.86 23.57 -8.56
CA SER A 30 -13.22 23.05 -8.64
C SER A 30 -13.89 23.34 -9.99
N ASN A 31 -13.60 24.52 -10.59
CA ASN A 31 -14.10 24.97 -11.90
C ASN A 31 -12.97 25.65 -12.71
N ASN A 32 -13.09 25.70 -14.04
CA ASN A 32 -12.08 26.26 -14.94
C ASN A 32 -11.78 27.77 -14.76
N GLN A 33 -12.57 28.50 -13.96
CA GLN A 33 -12.46 29.96 -13.84
C GLN A 33 -11.79 30.45 -12.56
N THR A 34 -11.64 29.62 -11.53
CA THR A 34 -11.07 30.05 -10.25
C THR A 34 -9.90 29.17 -9.82
N ARG A 35 -8.82 29.80 -9.34
CA ARG A 35 -7.71 29.07 -8.73
C ARG A 35 -8.22 28.44 -7.43
N GLY A 36 -8.23 27.11 -7.38
CA GLY A 36 -8.57 26.39 -6.17
C GLY A 36 -7.54 26.52 -5.07
N MET A 37 -7.97 26.37 -3.82
CA MET A 37 -7.09 26.46 -2.66
C MET A 37 -6.17 25.24 -2.56
N HIS A 38 -4.87 25.48 -2.45
CA HIS A 38 -3.88 24.42 -2.22
C HIS A 38 -3.87 24.04 -0.74
N TRP A 39 -4.56 22.96 -0.39
CA TRP A 39 -4.67 22.51 1.00
C TRP A 39 -3.37 21.94 1.56
N LEU A 40 -2.56 21.32 0.70
CA LEU A 40 -1.31 20.67 1.08
C LEU A 40 -0.20 21.02 0.10
N ALA A 41 1.04 21.13 0.60
CA ALA A 41 2.21 21.34 -0.22
C ALA A 41 2.37 20.22 -1.27
N TRP A 42 2.68 20.59 -2.51
CA TRP A 42 2.74 19.65 -3.64
C TRP A 42 3.66 18.46 -3.38
N ARG A 43 4.83 18.69 -2.77
CA ARG A 43 5.76 17.60 -2.41
C ARG A 43 5.16 16.56 -1.47
N LYS A 44 4.27 16.94 -0.55
CA LYS A 44 3.58 15.99 0.33
C LYS A 44 2.59 15.12 -0.46
N LEU A 45 1.96 15.67 -1.50
CA LEU A 45 1.09 14.90 -2.41
C LEU A 45 1.91 13.91 -3.27
N CYS A 46 3.14 14.29 -3.64
CA CYS A 46 4.01 13.42 -4.43
C CYS A 46 4.56 12.19 -3.69
N ARG A 47 4.46 12.15 -2.36
CA ARG A 47 4.86 10.97 -1.57
C ARG A 47 4.08 9.74 -2.02
N HIS A 48 4.70 8.58 -1.90
CA HIS A 48 4.05 7.33 -2.27
C HIS A 48 2.83 7.04 -1.35
N LYS A 49 1.85 6.28 -1.85
CA LYS A 49 0.67 5.91 -1.04
C LYS A 49 1.04 5.10 0.22
N SER A 50 2.13 4.32 0.16
CA SER A 50 2.67 3.63 1.34
C SER A 50 3.17 4.59 2.42
N ASP A 51 3.48 5.83 2.05
CA ASP A 51 4.09 6.85 2.92
C ASP A 51 3.08 7.98 3.22
N GLY A 52 1.80 7.74 2.92
CA GLY A 52 0.70 8.67 3.20
C GLY A 52 0.47 9.75 2.16
N GLY A 53 1.08 9.70 0.97
CA GLY A 53 0.82 10.66 -0.12
C GLY A 53 -0.19 10.16 -1.17
N LEU A 54 -0.29 10.88 -2.30
CA LEU A 54 -1.13 10.52 -3.45
C LEU A 54 -0.35 9.76 -4.54
N GLY A 55 0.98 9.76 -4.49
CA GLY A 55 1.84 9.12 -5.48
C GLY A 55 2.02 9.94 -6.77
N PHE A 56 1.77 11.25 -6.75
CA PHE A 56 2.12 12.12 -7.86
C PHE A 56 3.64 12.16 -8.07
N ARG A 57 4.08 12.47 -9.30
CA ARG A 57 5.51 12.54 -9.59
C ARG A 57 6.04 13.95 -9.40
N VAL A 58 7.15 14.08 -8.68
CA VAL A 58 8.00 15.26 -8.76
C VAL A 58 8.70 15.21 -10.12
N ILE A 59 8.33 16.16 -10.99
CA ILE A 59 8.76 16.18 -12.40
C ILE A 59 10.28 16.24 -12.51
N GLU A 60 10.90 17.06 -11.65
CA GLU A 60 12.34 17.27 -11.63
C GLU A 60 13.11 15.98 -11.29
N ASP A 61 12.67 15.27 -10.25
CA ASP A 61 13.30 14.01 -9.80
C ASP A 61 13.07 12.90 -10.81
N PHE A 62 11.87 12.86 -11.41
CA PHE A 62 11.56 11.89 -12.45
C PHE A 62 12.40 12.10 -13.73
N ASN A 63 12.61 13.35 -14.13
CA ASN A 63 13.52 13.69 -15.24
C ASN A 63 14.96 13.27 -14.91
N THR A 64 15.43 13.54 -13.70
CA THR A 64 16.77 13.14 -13.26
C THR A 64 16.94 11.62 -13.26
N ALA A 65 15.95 10.87 -12.77
CA ALA A 65 15.97 9.41 -12.78
C ALA A 65 15.95 8.80 -14.20
N LEU A 66 15.32 9.47 -15.16
CA LEU A 66 15.37 9.08 -16.57
C LEU A 66 16.74 9.33 -17.21
N LEU A 67 17.40 10.44 -16.85
CA LEU A 67 18.74 10.78 -17.34
C LEU A 67 19.80 9.83 -16.74
N ALA A 68 19.69 9.52 -15.44
CA ALA A 68 20.52 8.49 -14.80
C ALA A 68 20.37 7.11 -15.49
N LYS A 69 19.17 6.77 -16.00
CA LYS A 69 18.99 5.56 -16.82
C LYS A 69 19.84 5.60 -18.09
N GLN A 70 19.90 6.73 -18.78
CA GLN A 70 20.71 6.84 -19.99
C GLN A 70 22.19 6.77 -19.65
N LEU A 71 22.63 7.41 -18.56
CA LEU A 71 24.00 7.29 -18.08
C LEU A 71 24.36 5.83 -17.76
N TRP A 72 23.47 5.10 -17.08
CA TRP A 72 23.65 3.67 -16.82
C TRP A 72 23.76 2.84 -18.11
N ARG A 73 22.96 3.14 -19.13
CA ARG A 73 23.04 2.45 -20.44
C ARG A 73 24.39 2.64 -21.13
N LEU A 74 25.05 3.80 -20.96
CA LEU A 74 26.40 4.02 -21.49
C LEU A 74 27.43 3.08 -20.85
N MET A 75 27.20 2.66 -19.61
CA MET A 75 28.07 1.75 -18.87
C MET A 75 27.74 0.27 -19.13
N ASP A 76 26.45 -0.06 -19.16
CA ASP A 76 25.95 -1.43 -19.21
C ASP A 76 25.92 -2.01 -20.64
N ASN A 77 25.83 -1.14 -21.66
CA ASN A 77 25.75 -1.54 -23.07
C ASN A 77 26.76 -0.76 -23.92
N PRO A 78 28.08 -0.96 -23.69
CA PRO A 78 29.15 -0.16 -24.32
C PRO A 78 29.20 -0.31 -25.85
N ASP A 79 28.72 -1.43 -26.39
CA ASP A 79 28.75 -1.72 -27.84
C ASP A 79 27.58 -1.11 -28.61
N SER A 80 26.57 -0.59 -27.90
CA SER A 80 25.46 0.10 -28.54
C SER A 80 25.94 1.32 -29.33
N LEU A 81 25.27 1.65 -30.45
CA LEU A 81 25.58 2.86 -31.22
C LEU A 81 25.59 4.11 -30.33
N PHE A 82 24.62 4.19 -29.42
CA PHE A 82 24.52 5.26 -28.42
C PHE A 82 25.81 5.36 -27.58
N ALA A 83 26.28 4.26 -26.98
CA ALA A 83 27.48 4.27 -26.17
C ALA A 83 28.75 4.55 -26.99
N ARG A 84 28.88 3.97 -28.19
CA ARG A 84 30.04 4.16 -29.06
C ARG A 84 30.20 5.61 -29.52
N VAL A 85 29.11 6.26 -29.93
CA VAL A 85 29.11 7.68 -30.36
C VAL A 85 29.49 8.60 -29.19
N PHE A 86 28.88 8.40 -28.02
CA PHE A 86 29.16 9.22 -26.84
C PHE A 86 30.58 8.99 -26.30
N LYS A 87 31.06 7.74 -26.28
CA LYS A 87 32.44 7.40 -25.92
C LYS A 87 33.44 8.09 -26.84
N GLY A 88 33.26 7.97 -28.16
CA GLY A 88 34.17 8.55 -29.15
C GLY A 88 34.28 10.08 -29.06
N ARG A 89 33.19 10.75 -28.70
CA ARG A 89 33.10 12.22 -28.61
C ARG A 89 33.49 12.78 -27.22
N TYR A 90 33.11 12.12 -26.13
CA TYR A 90 33.17 12.73 -24.79
C TYR A 90 34.11 12.01 -23.81
N TYR A 91 34.26 10.69 -23.90
CA TYR A 91 35.03 9.90 -22.91
C TYR A 91 35.85 8.77 -23.55
N ARG A 92 36.64 9.10 -24.58
CA ARG A 92 37.32 8.09 -25.41
C ARG A 92 38.20 7.14 -24.60
N ASN A 93 38.93 7.69 -23.63
CA ASN A 93 39.90 6.98 -22.79
C ASN A 93 39.52 7.00 -21.31
N SER A 94 38.23 7.14 -21.01
CA SER A 94 37.72 7.25 -19.64
C SER A 94 36.37 6.54 -19.50
N THR A 95 35.84 6.53 -18.28
CA THR A 95 34.47 6.06 -18.00
C THR A 95 33.50 7.24 -17.99
N PRO A 96 32.22 7.05 -18.33
CA PRO A 96 31.23 8.13 -18.29
C PRO A 96 30.97 8.67 -16.86
N LEU A 97 31.49 8.01 -15.82
CA LEU A 97 31.41 8.43 -14.42
C LEU A 97 32.60 9.28 -13.97
N ASP A 98 33.66 9.34 -14.76
CA ASP A 98 34.85 10.13 -14.45
C ASP A 98 34.55 11.64 -14.53
N PRO A 99 35.37 12.49 -13.88
CA PRO A 99 35.38 13.93 -14.10
C PRO A 99 35.84 14.29 -15.52
N ILE A 100 34.91 14.20 -16.47
CA ILE A 100 35.15 14.52 -17.88
C ILE A 100 35.03 16.02 -18.10
N ARG A 101 36.09 16.64 -18.61
CA ARG A 101 36.05 17.99 -19.18
C ARG A 101 35.79 17.87 -20.68
N SER A 102 34.69 18.45 -21.16
CA SER A 102 34.34 18.46 -22.59
C SER A 102 34.33 19.89 -23.10
N TYR A 103 35.03 20.14 -24.22
CA TYR A 103 34.96 21.42 -24.93
C TYR A 103 33.67 21.47 -25.75
N SER A 104 32.84 22.50 -25.54
CA SER A 104 31.53 22.66 -26.19
C SER A 104 30.61 21.41 -26.11
N PRO A 105 30.24 20.93 -24.91
CA PRO A 105 29.42 19.73 -24.77
C PRO A 105 27.99 19.97 -25.25
N SER A 106 27.40 18.99 -25.96
CA SER A 106 25.99 19.10 -26.37
C SER A 106 25.07 19.11 -25.15
N TYR A 107 23.91 19.77 -25.28
CA TYR A 107 22.95 19.84 -24.18
C TYR A 107 22.49 18.46 -23.70
N GLY A 108 22.35 17.49 -24.61
CA GLY A 108 22.04 16.10 -24.26
C GLY A 108 23.12 15.44 -23.39
N TRP A 109 24.40 15.69 -23.69
CA TRP A 109 25.50 15.17 -22.85
C TRP A 109 25.52 15.82 -21.48
N GLN A 110 25.39 17.15 -21.41
CA GLN A 110 25.29 17.88 -20.13
C GLN A 110 24.11 17.36 -19.30
N SER A 111 22.98 17.08 -19.96
CA SER A 111 21.79 16.51 -19.33
C SER A 111 22.06 15.14 -18.72
N ILE A 112 22.68 14.22 -19.48
CA ILE A 112 23.01 12.87 -18.99
C ILE A 112 23.99 12.95 -17.81
N ILE A 113 25.06 13.74 -17.93
CA ILE A 113 26.08 13.88 -16.88
C ILE A 113 25.57 14.59 -15.63
N SER A 114 24.52 15.41 -15.73
CA SER A 114 23.90 16.04 -14.56
C SER A 114 23.40 15.02 -13.51
N ALA A 115 23.12 13.77 -13.93
CA ALA A 115 22.67 12.69 -13.05
C ALA A 115 23.81 11.81 -12.50
N ARG A 116 25.08 12.15 -12.78
CA ARG A 116 26.26 11.34 -12.43
C ARG A 116 26.42 11.11 -10.93
N SER A 117 26.22 12.14 -10.11
CA SER A 117 26.35 12.03 -8.65
C SER A 117 25.35 11.03 -8.05
N LEU A 118 24.17 10.91 -8.65
CA LEU A 118 23.15 9.97 -8.22
C LEU A 118 23.48 8.53 -8.62
N VAL A 119 23.94 8.33 -9.86
CA VAL A 119 24.42 7.01 -10.29
C VAL A 119 25.56 6.52 -9.40
N HIS A 120 26.51 7.39 -9.03
CA HIS A 120 27.57 7.05 -8.06
C HIS A 120 27.02 6.59 -6.70
N LYS A 121 25.95 7.22 -6.19
CA LYS A 121 25.35 6.85 -4.88
C LYS A 121 24.71 5.46 -4.86
N GLY A 122 24.30 4.92 -6.00
CA GLY A 122 23.71 3.58 -6.09
C GLY A 122 24.54 2.54 -6.82
N LEU A 123 25.72 2.93 -7.30
CA LEU A 123 26.68 2.02 -7.91
C LEU A 123 27.30 1.11 -6.85
N ILE A 124 27.27 -0.19 -7.11
CA ILE A 124 28.02 -1.20 -6.36
C ILE A 124 28.83 -2.06 -7.33
N LYS A 125 30.10 -2.31 -7.05
CA LYS A 125 30.94 -3.27 -7.79
C LYS A 125 30.62 -4.68 -7.32
N ARG A 126 30.29 -5.56 -8.25
CA ARG A 126 30.05 -6.99 -8.00
C ARG A 126 31.33 -7.76 -8.28
N VAL A 127 31.84 -8.40 -7.23
CA VAL A 127 33.07 -9.18 -7.27
C VAL A 127 32.87 -10.41 -8.17
N GLY A 128 33.63 -10.46 -9.26
CA GLY A 128 33.86 -11.65 -10.06
C GLY A 128 35.27 -12.18 -9.75
N SER A 129 36.25 -11.73 -10.55
CA SER A 129 37.67 -12.01 -10.34
C SER A 129 38.29 -11.10 -9.27
N GLY A 130 37.69 -9.94 -9.01
CA GLY A 130 38.21 -8.90 -8.13
C GLY A 130 39.42 -8.16 -8.70
N SER A 131 39.82 -8.43 -9.94
CA SER A 131 41.03 -7.88 -10.57
C SER A 131 40.86 -6.43 -11.05
N THR A 132 39.65 -5.90 -11.05
CA THR A 132 39.36 -4.51 -11.46
C THR A 132 38.71 -3.67 -10.36
N ILE A 133 38.69 -4.20 -9.13
CA ILE A 133 38.07 -3.57 -7.97
C ILE A 133 39.16 -3.22 -6.95
N PHE A 134 39.34 -1.93 -6.70
CA PHE A 134 40.22 -1.45 -5.64
C PHE A 134 39.52 -1.55 -4.28
N VAL A 135 40.16 -2.23 -3.34
CA VAL A 135 39.60 -2.53 -2.02
C VAL A 135 39.13 -1.26 -1.29
N TRP A 136 39.92 -0.19 -1.40
CA TRP A 136 39.78 1.02 -0.60
C TRP A 136 38.98 2.16 -1.26
N TYR A 137 38.80 2.09 -2.59
CA TYR A 137 38.21 3.20 -3.36
C TYR A 137 36.88 2.82 -4.03
N ASP A 138 36.73 1.57 -4.45
CA ASP A 138 35.53 1.14 -5.15
C ASP A 138 34.41 0.74 -4.17
N PRO A 139 33.13 1.00 -4.50
CA PRO A 139 32.02 0.63 -3.64
C PRO A 139 31.65 -0.86 -3.84
N TRP A 140 32.34 -1.80 -3.20
CA TRP A 140 32.09 -3.25 -3.37
C TRP A 140 31.50 -3.94 -2.13
N ILE A 141 31.42 -3.25 -0.99
CA ILE A 141 30.80 -3.75 0.24
C ILE A 141 29.33 -3.34 0.28
N SER A 142 28.45 -4.33 0.48
CA SER A 142 27.02 -4.13 0.71
C SER A 142 26.76 -3.87 2.20
N ASP A 143 26.37 -2.66 2.55
CA ASP A 143 25.99 -2.25 3.91
C ASP A 143 24.64 -1.50 3.83
N SER A 144 24.36 -0.54 4.72
CA SER A 144 23.25 0.41 4.57
C SER A 144 23.27 1.18 3.23
N ARG A 145 24.47 1.34 2.66
CA ARG A 145 24.73 1.93 1.34
C ARG A 145 25.98 1.29 0.73
N PRO A 146 26.18 1.36 -0.60
CA PRO A 146 27.43 0.93 -1.23
C PRO A 146 28.61 1.73 -0.70
N ARG A 147 29.68 1.05 -0.33
CA ARG A 147 30.92 1.68 0.14
C ARG A 147 32.14 0.81 -0.13
N SER A 148 33.32 1.41 -0.04
CA SER A 148 34.58 0.68 -0.01
C SER A 148 34.80 0.01 1.35
N ALA A 149 35.78 -0.88 1.39
CA ALA A 149 36.14 -1.58 2.62
C ALA A 149 36.87 -0.63 3.59
N ILE A 150 36.71 -0.89 4.89
CA ILE A 150 37.31 -0.07 5.95
C ILE A 150 38.55 -0.79 6.49
N CYS A 151 39.72 -0.14 6.39
CA CYS A 151 40.98 -0.71 6.86
C CYS A 151 41.07 -0.69 8.40
N LYS A 152 41.66 -1.75 8.95
CA LYS A 152 42.09 -1.79 10.35
C LYS A 152 43.41 -1.02 10.49
N GLY A 153 43.34 0.20 11.02
CA GLY A 153 44.52 1.04 11.23
C GLY A 153 45.05 1.69 9.95
N VAL A 154 46.38 1.69 9.77
CA VAL A 154 47.04 2.37 8.65
C VAL A 154 47.03 1.49 7.40
N ASN A 155 46.61 2.06 6.27
CA ASN A 155 46.60 1.35 4.99
C ASN A 155 47.99 1.37 4.33
N TYR A 156 48.72 0.26 4.45
CA TYR A 156 50.03 0.08 3.81
C TYR A 156 49.95 -0.32 2.32
N TYR A 157 48.76 -0.69 1.82
CA TYR A 157 48.55 -1.19 0.46
C TYR A 157 47.48 -0.38 -0.27
N PRO A 158 47.74 0.89 -0.63
CA PRO A 158 46.72 1.78 -1.19
C PRO A 158 46.15 1.27 -2.52
N GLN A 159 46.88 0.46 -3.28
CA GLN A 159 46.46 -0.08 -4.58
C GLN A 159 45.96 -1.54 -4.52
N LEU A 160 45.68 -2.05 -3.32
CA LEU A 160 45.22 -3.43 -3.13
C LEU A 160 43.94 -3.70 -3.93
N MET A 161 43.95 -4.79 -4.70
CA MET A 161 42.79 -5.25 -5.47
C MET A 161 42.06 -6.38 -4.73
N VAL A 162 40.74 -6.47 -4.91
CA VAL A 162 39.92 -7.50 -4.27
C VAL A 162 40.37 -8.91 -4.67
N GLY A 163 40.83 -9.09 -5.90
CA GLY A 163 41.35 -10.38 -6.38
C GLY A 163 42.55 -10.90 -5.59
N GLN A 164 43.34 -10.01 -4.96
CA GLN A 164 44.47 -10.39 -4.10
C GLN A 164 44.02 -10.88 -2.71
N LEU A 165 42.77 -10.61 -2.33
CA LEU A 165 42.15 -11.15 -1.12
C LEU A 165 41.52 -12.53 -1.36
N ILE A 166 41.51 -13.02 -2.62
CA ILE A 166 40.90 -14.28 -3.02
C ILE A 166 42.01 -15.29 -3.35
N ASN A 167 41.91 -16.49 -2.81
CA ASN A 167 42.78 -17.60 -3.19
C ASN A 167 42.28 -18.21 -4.52
N SER A 168 43.09 -18.09 -5.57
CA SER A 168 42.76 -18.55 -6.92
C SER A 168 42.63 -20.06 -7.05
N GLN A 169 43.31 -20.84 -6.20
CA GLN A 169 43.27 -22.31 -6.25
C GLN A 169 42.01 -22.87 -5.59
N THR A 170 41.61 -22.28 -4.46
CA THR A 170 40.47 -22.77 -3.67
C THR A 170 39.17 -22.02 -3.96
N SER A 171 39.23 -20.89 -4.67
CA SER A 171 38.09 -19.97 -4.87
C SER A 171 37.46 -19.54 -3.53
N THR A 172 38.29 -19.31 -2.52
CA THR A 172 37.88 -18.85 -1.19
C THR A 172 38.62 -17.58 -0.79
N TRP A 173 38.07 -16.83 0.17
CA TRP A 173 38.74 -15.68 0.75
C TRP A 173 39.99 -16.09 1.52
N ASN A 174 41.07 -15.32 1.38
CA ASN A 174 42.31 -15.48 2.15
C ASN A 174 42.11 -14.94 3.58
N LEU A 175 41.53 -15.78 4.46
CA LEU A 175 41.23 -15.41 5.84
C LEU A 175 42.46 -14.88 6.62
N PRO A 176 43.66 -15.49 6.52
CA PRO A 176 44.85 -14.94 7.17
C PRO A 176 45.13 -13.48 6.78
N LEU A 177 45.06 -13.15 5.50
CA LEU A 177 45.27 -11.78 5.01
C LEU A 177 44.12 -10.84 5.45
N LEU A 178 42.88 -11.34 5.46
CA LEU A 178 41.74 -10.54 5.92
C LEU A 178 41.88 -10.16 7.41
N HIS A 179 42.32 -11.07 8.27
CA HIS A 179 42.55 -10.78 9.69
C HIS A 179 43.66 -9.76 9.96
N GLN A 180 44.62 -9.64 9.03
CA GLN A 180 45.67 -8.61 9.12
C GLN A 180 45.15 -7.22 8.74
N LEU A 181 44.25 -7.14 7.75
CA LEU A 181 43.85 -5.88 7.12
C LEU A 181 42.52 -5.29 7.62
N PHE A 182 41.65 -6.11 8.22
CA PHE A 182 40.27 -5.74 8.55
C PHE A 182 39.89 -6.17 9.98
N ASP A 183 38.92 -5.48 10.56
CA ASP A 183 38.29 -5.89 11.81
C ASP A 183 37.24 -6.99 11.56
N ASN A 184 36.95 -7.81 12.59
CA ASN A 184 36.07 -8.98 12.47
C ASN A 184 34.69 -8.67 11.86
N ALA A 185 34.11 -7.51 12.17
CA ALA A 185 32.83 -7.08 11.60
C ALA A 185 32.90 -6.83 10.09
N GLU A 186 34.03 -6.30 9.61
CA GLU A 186 34.27 -6.08 8.18
C GLU A 186 34.62 -7.38 7.47
N ILE A 187 35.40 -8.26 8.10
CA ILE A 187 35.68 -9.60 7.60
C ILE A 187 34.37 -10.36 7.35
N ALA A 188 33.44 -10.35 8.30
CA ALA A 188 32.14 -11.01 8.16
C ALA A 188 31.37 -10.52 6.91
N ARG A 189 31.42 -9.21 6.61
CA ARG A 189 30.82 -8.63 5.40
C ARG A 189 31.52 -9.08 4.13
N ILE A 190 32.86 -9.08 4.13
CA ILE A 190 33.67 -9.52 2.98
C ILE A 190 33.41 -11.00 2.69
N THR A 191 33.48 -11.86 3.72
CA THR A 191 33.28 -13.30 3.57
C THR A 191 31.84 -13.67 3.18
N GLY A 192 30.87 -12.79 3.45
CA GLY A 192 29.50 -12.94 2.99
C GLY A 192 29.32 -12.75 1.48
N ILE A 193 30.32 -12.17 0.79
CA ILE A 193 30.33 -12.07 -0.67
C ILE A 193 30.83 -13.41 -1.22
N THR A 194 29.99 -14.07 -2.00
CA THR A 194 30.34 -15.35 -2.63
C THR A 194 31.40 -15.15 -3.70
N VAL A 195 32.51 -15.88 -3.59
CA VAL A 195 33.52 -15.97 -4.64
C VAL A 195 33.06 -16.99 -5.68
N ALA A 196 33.20 -16.67 -6.97
CA ALA A 196 32.83 -17.59 -8.04
C ALA A 196 33.86 -18.72 -8.19
N THR A 197 33.40 -19.96 -8.37
CA THR A 197 34.24 -21.07 -8.82
C THR A 197 34.54 -20.90 -10.30
N GLY A 198 35.70 -20.33 -10.62
CA GLY A 198 36.15 -20.03 -11.98
C GLY A 198 36.11 -18.54 -12.35
N TYR A 199 36.68 -18.20 -13.51
CA TYR A 199 36.81 -16.82 -13.94
C TYR A 199 35.44 -16.21 -14.28
N ARG A 200 35.10 -15.11 -13.61
CA ARG A 200 34.00 -14.22 -13.99
C ARG A 200 34.52 -12.79 -13.98
N PRO A 201 34.22 -11.96 -14.98
CA PRO A 201 34.61 -10.56 -14.95
C PRO A 201 33.84 -9.83 -13.83
N ASP A 202 34.50 -8.84 -13.22
CA ASP A 202 33.83 -7.90 -12.32
C ASP A 202 32.76 -7.10 -13.09
N THR A 203 31.65 -6.80 -12.43
CA THR A 203 30.54 -6.06 -13.07
C THR A 203 30.05 -4.93 -12.18
N ASN A 204 29.44 -3.92 -12.81
CA ASN A 204 28.72 -2.89 -12.07
C ASN A 204 27.30 -3.38 -11.77
N GLY A 205 26.82 -3.12 -10.56
CA GLY A 205 25.47 -3.41 -10.12
C GLY A 205 24.79 -2.18 -9.54
N TRP A 206 23.46 -2.17 -9.62
CA TRP A 206 22.62 -1.19 -8.96
C TRP A 206 22.19 -1.70 -7.60
N PHE A 207 22.64 -1.06 -6.54
CA PHE A 207 22.45 -1.53 -5.16
C PHE A 207 20.99 -1.65 -4.73
N TYR A 208 20.14 -0.74 -5.19
CA TYR A 208 18.75 -0.64 -4.74
C TYR A 208 17.78 -1.58 -5.47
N THR A 209 18.30 -2.56 -6.21
CA THR A 209 17.49 -3.63 -6.81
C THR A 209 18.10 -4.99 -6.56
N LYS A 210 17.24 -5.99 -6.27
CA LYS A 210 17.69 -7.39 -6.03
C LYS A 210 18.44 -7.97 -7.23
N THR A 211 18.05 -7.59 -8.45
CA THR A 211 18.71 -8.05 -9.68
C THR A 211 20.04 -7.37 -9.93
N GLY A 212 20.31 -6.21 -9.31
CA GLY A 212 21.42 -5.33 -9.66
C GLY A 212 21.22 -4.55 -10.95
N ARG A 213 20.05 -4.63 -11.58
CA ARG A 213 19.75 -3.85 -12.77
C ARG A 213 19.17 -2.50 -12.37
N TYR A 214 19.65 -1.45 -12.99
CA TYR A 214 19.12 -0.11 -12.78
C TYR A 214 17.65 -0.02 -13.22
N THR A 215 16.81 0.61 -12.39
CA THR A 215 15.45 0.97 -12.77
C THR A 215 15.14 2.42 -12.41
N VAL A 216 14.36 3.10 -13.27
CA VAL A 216 13.90 4.46 -12.99
C VAL A 216 13.07 4.51 -11.70
N LYS A 217 12.34 3.42 -11.39
CA LYS A 217 11.53 3.32 -10.17
C LYS A 217 12.41 3.32 -8.92
N SER A 218 13.47 2.52 -8.88
CA SER A 218 14.39 2.48 -7.73
C SER A 218 15.14 3.80 -7.57
N GLU A 219 15.63 4.39 -8.66
CA GLU A 219 16.28 5.71 -8.63
C GLU A 219 15.35 6.79 -8.08
N TYR A 220 14.15 6.88 -8.65
CA TYR A 220 13.15 7.86 -8.23
C TYR A 220 12.79 7.69 -6.74
N HIS A 221 12.71 6.46 -6.24
CA HIS A 221 12.43 6.21 -4.83
C HIS A 221 13.52 6.77 -3.92
N ILE A 222 14.81 6.60 -4.27
CA ILE A 222 15.94 7.16 -3.51
C ILE A 222 15.87 8.68 -3.50
N LEU A 223 15.57 9.29 -4.65
CA LEU A 223 15.40 10.75 -4.75
C LEU A 223 14.29 11.27 -3.82
N GLN A 224 13.21 10.51 -3.62
CA GLN A 224 12.14 10.88 -2.67
C GLN A 224 12.51 10.64 -1.20
N GLN A 225 13.52 9.82 -0.92
CA GLN A 225 13.99 9.53 0.44
C GLN A 225 15.13 10.45 0.88
N LEU A 226 15.84 11.08 -0.07
CA LEU A 226 16.83 12.09 0.27
C LEU A 226 16.12 13.20 1.05
N PRO A 227 16.55 13.50 2.29
CA PRO A 227 15.94 14.56 3.05
C PRO A 227 16.04 15.85 2.25
N ASP A 228 14.93 16.56 2.13
CA ASP A 228 15.02 17.99 1.90
C ASP A 228 15.91 18.53 3.02
N GLN A 229 17.01 19.20 2.67
CA GLN A 229 18.00 19.72 3.63
C GLN A 229 17.40 20.71 4.64
N GLU A 230 16.09 20.95 4.60
CA GLU A 230 15.31 21.92 5.38
C GLU A 230 14.16 21.28 6.19
N VAL A 231 14.19 19.97 6.49
CA VAL A 231 13.16 19.39 7.38
C VAL A 231 13.64 19.40 8.82
N MET A 232 13.20 20.42 9.57
CA MET A 232 13.24 20.38 11.04
C MET A 232 12.60 19.08 11.53
N PRO A 233 13.17 18.40 12.55
CA PRO A 233 12.55 17.22 13.11
C PRO A 233 11.15 17.59 13.61
N VAL A 234 10.12 16.99 13.01
CA VAL A 234 8.74 17.18 13.45
C VAL A 234 8.62 16.47 14.80
N VAL A 235 8.44 17.26 15.87
CA VAL A 235 8.15 16.75 17.21
C VAL A 235 6.65 16.47 17.27
N GLY A 236 6.27 15.21 17.50
CA GLY A 236 4.87 14.78 17.63
C GLY A 236 4.59 13.41 16.99
N PRO A 237 3.38 12.85 17.20
CA PRO A 237 3.01 11.56 16.63
C PRO A 237 2.93 11.64 15.10
N ASP A 238 3.59 10.68 14.44
CA ASP A 238 3.60 10.59 12.99
C ASP A 238 2.29 10.02 12.47
N ILE A 239 1.50 10.84 11.78
CA ILE A 239 0.23 10.44 11.15
C ILE A 239 0.42 9.78 9.77
N ARG A 240 1.64 9.70 9.22
CA ARG A 240 1.89 9.06 7.91
C ARG A 240 1.43 7.59 7.86
N PRO A 241 1.63 6.74 8.88
CA PRO A 241 1.11 5.38 8.87
C PRO A 241 -0.42 5.35 8.77
N LEU A 242 -1.11 6.28 9.43
CA LEU A 242 -2.57 6.39 9.35
C LEU A 242 -3.03 6.83 7.96
N GLN A 243 -2.37 7.83 7.37
CA GLN A 243 -2.60 8.27 5.99
C GLN A 243 -2.38 7.12 4.99
N ALA A 244 -1.34 6.30 5.20
CA ALA A 244 -1.05 5.15 4.35
C ALA A 244 -2.10 4.04 4.49
N ARG A 245 -2.62 3.83 5.71
CA ARG A 245 -3.72 2.88 5.97
C ARG A 245 -5.01 3.26 5.25
N ALA A 246 -5.29 4.55 5.05
CA ALA A 246 -6.48 5.00 4.30
C ALA A 246 -6.55 4.39 2.88
N TRP A 247 -5.41 4.20 2.22
CA TRP A 247 -5.32 3.58 0.89
C TRP A 247 -5.50 2.05 0.89
N LYS A 248 -5.43 1.41 2.06
CA LYS A 248 -5.57 -0.05 2.21
C LYS A 248 -6.98 -0.47 2.61
N VAL A 249 -7.84 0.46 2.99
CA VAL A 249 -9.24 0.18 3.36
C VAL A 249 -9.97 -0.40 2.14
N LYS A 250 -10.68 -1.51 2.34
CA LYS A 250 -11.48 -2.17 1.31
C LYS A 250 -12.75 -1.36 1.01
N CYS A 251 -12.60 -0.30 0.22
CA CYS A 251 -13.69 0.54 -0.26
C CYS A 251 -13.32 1.16 -1.62
N THR A 252 -14.22 1.96 -2.19
CA THR A 252 -13.93 2.66 -3.45
C THR A 252 -12.79 3.67 -3.27
N THR A 253 -12.03 3.93 -4.35
CA THR A 253 -10.94 4.91 -4.35
C THR A 253 -11.40 6.31 -3.94
N LYS A 254 -12.65 6.67 -4.26
CA LYS A 254 -13.26 7.94 -3.85
C LYS A 254 -13.35 8.04 -2.32
N LEU A 255 -13.76 6.97 -1.65
CA LEU A 255 -13.84 6.91 -0.18
C LEU A 255 -12.44 6.85 0.45
N GLN A 256 -11.48 6.12 -0.14
CA GLN A 256 -10.09 6.13 0.31
C GLN A 256 -9.49 7.54 0.27
N HIS A 257 -9.72 8.26 -0.83
CA HIS A 257 -9.29 9.64 -0.97
C HIS A 257 -9.97 10.56 0.04
N PHE A 258 -11.26 10.41 0.27
CA PHE A 258 -11.98 11.17 1.29
C PHE A 258 -11.43 10.93 2.70
N MET A 259 -11.19 9.67 3.08
CA MET A 259 -10.52 9.33 4.36
C MET A 259 -9.12 9.93 4.45
N TRP A 260 -8.36 9.90 3.36
CA TRP A 260 -7.06 10.56 3.31
C TRP A 260 -7.19 12.09 3.48
N GLN A 261 -8.19 12.74 2.88
CA GLN A 261 -8.46 14.18 3.08
C GLN A 261 -8.83 14.51 4.53
N ILE A 262 -9.59 13.64 5.20
CA ILE A 262 -9.91 13.77 6.62
C ILE A 262 -8.62 13.77 7.46
N ILE A 263 -7.80 12.73 7.30
CA ILE A 263 -6.57 12.55 8.09
C ILE A 263 -5.54 13.65 7.80
N THR A 264 -5.48 14.14 6.56
CA THR A 264 -4.55 15.22 6.16
C THR A 264 -5.07 16.63 6.45
N GLY A 265 -6.31 16.77 6.90
CA GLY A 265 -6.93 18.07 7.13
C GLY A 265 -7.20 18.85 5.84
N CYS A 266 -7.38 18.17 4.71
CA CYS A 266 -7.66 18.75 3.39
C CYS A 266 -9.18 18.79 3.10
N LEU A 267 -9.96 19.22 4.09
CA LEU A 267 -11.40 19.46 3.97
C LEU A 267 -11.70 20.93 4.27
N SER A 268 -12.63 21.50 3.50
CA SER A 268 -13.08 22.89 3.59
C SER A 268 -14.13 23.07 4.69
N VAL A 269 -13.74 22.80 5.94
CA VAL A 269 -14.57 23.11 7.12
C VAL A 269 -14.31 24.54 7.59
N GLY A 270 -15.29 25.19 8.22
CA GLY A 270 -15.26 26.59 8.66
C GLY A 270 -13.97 26.97 9.40
N ALA A 271 -13.57 26.19 10.41
CA ALA A 271 -12.33 26.41 11.15
C ALA A 271 -11.08 26.43 10.25
N ARG A 272 -11.02 25.52 9.28
CA ARG A 272 -9.89 25.39 8.34
C ARG A 272 -9.87 26.52 7.32
N LEU A 273 -11.03 26.96 6.86
CA LEU A 273 -11.16 28.14 5.99
C LEU A 273 -10.70 29.40 6.74
N CYS A 274 -11.13 29.59 7.99
CA CYS A 274 -10.68 30.69 8.85
C CYS A 274 -9.16 30.68 9.08
N SER A 275 -8.58 29.52 9.38
CA SER A 275 -7.12 29.37 9.55
C SER A 275 -6.31 29.75 8.30
N ARG A 276 -6.96 29.84 7.14
CA ARG A 276 -6.38 30.25 5.86
C ARG A 276 -6.73 31.69 5.47
N GLY A 277 -7.30 32.47 6.39
CA GLY A 277 -7.64 33.88 6.21
C GLY A 277 -8.94 34.14 5.45
N LEU A 278 -9.77 33.12 5.22
CA LEU A 278 -11.12 33.34 4.67
C LEU A 278 -12.05 33.83 5.78
N ARG A 279 -12.84 34.86 5.46
CA ARG A 279 -13.86 35.40 6.37
C ARG A 279 -15.15 34.59 6.23
N VAL A 280 -15.20 33.47 6.94
CA VAL A 280 -16.40 32.65 7.08
C VAL A 280 -16.75 32.52 8.56
N ASP A 281 -18.01 32.29 8.88
CA ASP A 281 -18.40 31.93 10.24
C ASP A 281 -17.89 30.50 10.51
N PRO A 282 -17.04 30.29 11.53
CA PRO A 282 -16.55 28.96 11.84
C PRO A 282 -17.58 28.12 12.60
N GLN A 283 -18.79 28.60 12.90
CA GLN A 283 -19.81 27.82 13.60
C GLN A 283 -20.38 26.67 12.73
N CYS A 284 -20.65 25.52 13.34
CA CYS A 284 -21.22 24.39 12.62
C CYS A 284 -22.67 24.67 12.17
N VAL A 285 -22.89 24.77 10.85
CA VAL A 285 -24.22 25.00 10.24
C VAL A 285 -25.24 23.88 10.47
N ARG A 286 -24.79 22.68 10.86
CA ARG A 286 -25.68 21.52 11.04
C ARG A 286 -26.36 21.50 12.40
N CYS A 287 -25.63 21.85 13.46
CA CYS A 287 -26.12 21.79 14.83
C CYS A 287 -26.24 23.17 15.48
N GLY A 288 -25.62 24.20 14.90
CA GLY A 288 -25.53 25.52 15.51
C GLY A 288 -24.66 25.56 16.77
N MET A 289 -23.89 24.51 17.06
CA MET A 289 -23.13 24.38 18.31
C MET A 289 -21.66 24.09 18.02
N GLY A 290 -20.76 24.87 18.62
CA GLY A 290 -19.31 24.69 18.49
C GLY A 290 -18.73 25.05 17.11
N GLU A 291 -17.41 24.92 17.01
CA GLU A 291 -16.66 25.21 15.80
C GLU A 291 -16.77 24.06 14.78
N GLU A 292 -16.94 24.39 13.50
CA GLU A 292 -16.93 23.49 12.36
C GLU A 292 -15.50 22.99 12.09
N ILE A 293 -15.06 22.06 12.92
CA ILE A 293 -13.85 21.26 12.73
C ILE A 293 -14.21 19.89 12.11
N ILE A 294 -13.21 19.23 11.51
CA ILE A 294 -13.41 17.95 10.80
C ILE A 294 -13.98 16.87 11.74
N ASN A 295 -13.43 16.76 12.96
CA ASN A 295 -13.89 15.79 13.95
C ASN A 295 -15.33 16.06 14.37
N HIS A 296 -15.65 17.32 14.67
CA HIS A 296 -17.02 17.73 14.97
C HIS A 296 -17.97 17.30 13.85
N MET A 297 -17.68 17.71 12.61
CA MET A 297 -18.54 17.41 11.45
C MET A 297 -18.75 15.92 11.19
N LEU A 298 -17.76 15.07 11.49
CA LEU A 298 -17.84 13.65 11.18
C LEU A 298 -18.29 12.78 12.35
N PHE A 299 -18.01 13.16 13.59
CA PHE A 299 -18.14 12.28 14.74
C PHE A 299 -18.91 12.87 15.92
N GLU A 300 -18.77 14.17 16.21
CA GLU A 300 -19.33 14.76 17.45
C GLU A 300 -20.68 15.46 17.21
N CYS A 301 -20.88 16.01 16.00
CA CYS A 301 -22.08 16.75 15.62
C CYS A 301 -23.31 15.83 15.80
N PRO A 302 -24.41 16.28 16.45
CA PRO A 302 -25.56 15.43 16.73
C PRO A 302 -26.12 14.67 15.51
N PRO A 303 -26.28 15.29 14.32
CA PRO A 303 -26.67 14.57 13.10
C PRO A 303 -25.68 13.48 12.69
N SER A 304 -24.38 13.71 12.86
CA SER A 304 -23.35 12.73 12.51
C SER A 304 -23.34 11.55 13.49
N ARG A 305 -23.52 11.82 14.79
CA ARG A 305 -23.70 10.78 15.83
C ARG A 305 -24.91 9.90 15.51
N GLN A 306 -26.03 10.50 15.12
CA GLN A 306 -27.23 9.77 14.72
C GLN A 306 -26.96 8.89 13.49
N ALA A 307 -26.26 9.42 12.47
CA ALA A 307 -25.90 8.65 11.28
C ALA A 307 -25.02 7.42 11.63
N TRP A 308 -24.05 7.58 12.53
CA TRP A 308 -23.23 6.44 13.00
C TRP A 308 -24.03 5.42 13.79
N ALA A 309 -24.93 5.87 14.67
CA ALA A 309 -25.79 4.99 15.47
C ALA A 309 -26.75 4.15 14.61
N LEU A 310 -27.19 4.69 13.47
CA LEU A 310 -28.04 3.99 12.50
C LEU A 310 -27.24 3.16 11.48
N SER A 311 -25.92 3.31 11.44
CA SER A 311 -25.09 2.61 10.47
C SER A 311 -24.91 1.13 10.85
N PRO A 312 -24.81 0.22 9.87
CA PRO A 312 -24.50 -1.20 10.13
C PRO A 312 -23.03 -1.44 10.52
N ILE A 313 -22.27 -0.37 10.80
CA ILE A 313 -20.85 -0.47 11.15
C ILE A 313 -20.79 -0.78 12.65
N PRO A 314 -20.17 -1.91 13.05
CA PRO A 314 -20.11 -2.28 14.45
C PRO A 314 -19.36 -1.20 15.24
N THR A 315 -20.09 -0.52 16.11
CA THR A 315 -19.53 0.34 17.15
C THR A 315 -19.29 -0.53 18.37
N HIS A 316 -18.10 -0.45 18.96
CA HIS A 316 -17.76 -1.27 20.13
C HIS A 316 -18.77 -1.02 21.27
N PRO A 317 -19.32 -2.06 21.93
CA PRO A 317 -20.42 -1.92 22.90
C PRO A 317 -20.06 -1.09 24.15
N GLN A 318 -18.77 -0.93 24.45
CA GLN A 318 -18.25 0.15 25.27
C GLN A 318 -17.75 1.22 24.29
N GLY A 319 -18.55 2.25 24.00
CA GLY A 319 -18.34 3.15 22.86
C GLY A 319 -16.90 3.65 22.70
N SER A 320 -16.12 3.11 21.76
CA SER A 320 -14.73 3.54 21.59
C SER A 320 -14.60 4.95 20.99
N THR A 321 -15.70 5.54 20.54
CA THR A 321 -15.72 6.93 20.04
C THR A 321 -15.76 7.97 21.15
N TYR A 322 -16.06 7.66 22.42
CA TYR A 322 -16.01 8.71 23.45
C TYR A 322 -14.57 8.97 23.94
N LYS A 323 -13.71 7.95 24.02
CA LYS A 323 -12.32 8.09 24.53
C LYS A 323 -11.36 8.77 23.56
N VAL A 324 -11.57 8.63 22.26
CA VAL A 324 -10.71 9.25 21.24
C VAL A 324 -11.02 10.74 21.05
N PHE A 325 -12.19 11.20 21.49
CA PHE A 325 -12.73 12.54 21.17
C PHE A 325 -13.26 13.30 22.39
N SER A 326 -13.08 12.77 23.60
CA SER A 326 -13.14 13.60 24.81
C SER A 326 -11.86 14.41 24.80
N ASN A 327 -12.01 15.74 24.81
CA ASN A 327 -10.91 16.69 24.95
C ASN A 327 -10.36 16.64 26.40
N ASP A 328 -10.12 15.42 26.91
CA ASP A 328 -9.48 15.19 28.19
C ASP A 328 -7.98 15.29 27.95
N ASP A 329 -7.35 16.28 28.60
CA ASP A 329 -5.90 16.38 28.76
C ASP A 329 -5.42 15.21 29.63
N GLN A 330 -5.40 14.00 29.08
CA GLN A 330 -4.79 12.84 29.75
C GLN A 330 -3.28 12.87 29.55
N ASP A 331 -2.54 12.51 30.60
CA ASP A 331 -1.08 12.43 30.58
C ASP A 331 -0.64 11.56 29.37
N PRO A 332 0.31 12.03 28.54
CA PRO A 332 0.84 11.26 27.41
C PRO A 332 1.26 9.83 27.73
N ARG A 333 1.66 9.54 28.98
CA ARG A 333 2.01 8.20 29.45
C ARG A 333 0.78 7.29 29.54
N ASP A 334 -0.33 7.80 30.05
CA ASP A 334 -1.58 7.05 30.21
C ASP A 334 -2.22 6.73 28.85
N VAL A 335 -2.10 7.64 27.89
CA VAL A 335 -2.52 7.43 26.50
C VAL A 335 -1.67 6.33 25.85
N LEU A 336 -0.35 6.35 26.09
CA LEU A 336 0.56 5.35 25.55
C LEU A 336 0.30 3.96 26.15
N ASP A 337 0.11 3.87 27.46
CA ASP A 337 -0.18 2.62 28.16
C ASP A 337 -1.55 2.04 27.77
N SER A 338 -2.56 2.90 27.59
CA SER A 338 -3.87 2.49 27.05
C SER A 338 -3.74 1.96 25.62
N ALA A 339 -3.00 2.65 24.75
CA ALA A 339 -2.78 2.21 23.37
C ALA A 339 -1.97 0.91 23.28
N ILE A 340 -0.98 0.71 24.17
CA ILE A 340 -0.22 -0.54 24.28
C ILE A 340 -1.13 -1.68 24.75
N THR A 341 -2.01 -1.41 25.71
CA THR A 341 -2.96 -2.40 26.24
C THR A 341 -3.97 -2.81 25.16
N GLU A 342 -4.59 -1.85 24.47
CA GLU A 342 -5.52 -2.14 23.37
C GLU A 342 -4.83 -2.86 22.20
N ALA A 343 -3.57 -2.54 21.89
CA ALA A 343 -2.80 -3.25 20.86
C ALA A 343 -2.51 -4.70 21.26
N ARG A 344 -2.24 -4.97 22.55
CA ARG A 344 -2.05 -6.33 23.09
C ARG A 344 -3.37 -7.10 23.08
N ASP A 345 -4.46 -6.48 23.48
CA ASP A 345 -5.79 -7.10 23.47
C ASP A 345 -6.24 -7.42 22.04
N TRP A 346 -5.95 -6.53 21.08
CA TRP A 346 -6.19 -6.78 19.66
C TRP A 346 -5.35 -7.97 19.15
N ALA A 347 -4.07 -8.08 19.52
CA ALA A 347 -3.22 -9.20 19.14
C ALA A 347 -3.66 -10.53 19.79
N ALA A 348 -4.11 -10.49 21.05
CA ALA A 348 -4.69 -11.63 21.75
C ALA A 348 -6.00 -12.08 21.08
N ALA A 349 -6.83 -11.14 20.63
CA ALA A 349 -8.06 -11.44 19.89
C ALA A 349 -7.78 -12.04 18.49
N GLN A 350 -6.61 -11.81 17.90
CA GLN A 350 -6.18 -12.48 16.67
C GLN A 350 -5.63 -13.89 16.90
N THR A 351 -5.38 -14.30 18.17
CA THR A 351 -4.84 -15.61 18.53
C THR A 351 -5.89 -16.58 19.09
N ALA A 352 -7.16 -16.43 18.69
CA ALA A 352 -8.21 -17.41 18.98
C ALA A 352 -8.40 -18.43 17.85
N GLY A 353 -7.86 -19.64 18.07
CA GLY A 353 -8.39 -20.90 17.55
C GLY A 353 -7.69 -21.51 16.35
N GLU A 354 -6.78 -22.47 16.61
CA GLU A 354 -6.51 -23.55 15.66
C GLU A 354 -7.84 -24.16 15.21
N VAL A 355 -8.08 -24.16 13.90
CA VAL A 355 -9.22 -24.84 13.30
C VAL A 355 -8.94 -26.34 13.41
N VAL A 356 -9.43 -26.96 14.49
CA VAL A 356 -9.60 -28.41 14.53
C VAL A 356 -10.55 -28.77 13.39
N PRO A 357 -10.17 -29.62 12.43
CA PRO A 357 -11.06 -30.01 11.36
C PRO A 357 -12.23 -30.78 11.98
N LEU A 358 -13.42 -30.19 11.96
CA LEU A 358 -14.65 -30.88 12.32
C LEU A 358 -14.75 -32.12 11.43
N HIS A 359 -14.50 -33.28 12.04
CA HIS A 359 -14.84 -34.55 11.45
C HIS A 359 -16.34 -34.52 11.13
N ALA A 360 -16.67 -34.94 9.92
CA ALA A 360 -18.05 -35.12 9.49
C ALA A 360 -18.73 -36.09 10.46
N VAL A 361 -19.50 -35.54 11.41
CA VAL A 361 -20.40 -36.34 12.24
C VAL A 361 -21.55 -36.75 11.34
N THR A 362 -21.39 -37.92 10.76
CA THR A 362 -22.44 -38.67 10.08
C THR A 362 -23.23 -39.39 11.17
N GLN A 363 -24.07 -38.66 11.89
CA GLN A 363 -25.14 -39.25 12.70
C GLN A 363 -26.43 -38.49 12.43
N ILE A 364 -27.23 -39.06 11.53
CA ILE A 364 -28.66 -38.77 11.40
C ILE A 364 -29.31 -39.43 12.62
N GLU A 365 -29.41 -38.70 13.73
CA GLU A 365 -30.42 -39.01 14.72
C GLU A 365 -31.78 -38.62 14.13
N ARG A 366 -32.68 -39.60 14.05
CA ARG A 366 -34.06 -39.46 13.57
C ARG A 366 -34.83 -38.54 14.51
N VAL A 367 -34.82 -37.23 14.23
CA VAL A 367 -35.86 -36.31 14.70
C VAL A 367 -36.98 -36.37 13.67
N THR A 368 -37.98 -37.21 13.89
CA THR A 368 -39.13 -37.40 12.99
C THR A 368 -40.40 -36.67 13.42
N SER A 369 -40.33 -35.79 14.43
CA SER A 369 -41.46 -34.96 14.88
C SER A 369 -41.03 -33.49 14.95
N GLY A 370 -41.83 -32.61 14.34
CA GLY A 370 -41.61 -31.16 14.27
C GLY A 370 -41.79 -30.58 12.87
N GLU A 371 -42.10 -29.28 12.79
CA GLU A 371 -42.21 -28.58 11.50
C GLU A 371 -40.84 -28.44 10.81
N TRP A 372 -40.85 -28.61 9.49
CA TRP A 372 -39.66 -28.52 8.66
C TRP A 372 -39.73 -27.28 7.78
N CYS A 373 -38.69 -26.44 7.83
CA CYS A 373 -38.54 -25.33 6.89
C CYS A 373 -37.32 -25.55 6.00
N GLN A 374 -37.59 -25.78 4.72
CA GLN A 374 -36.61 -25.85 3.66
C GLN A 374 -36.39 -24.46 3.06
N VAL A 375 -35.14 -24.06 2.84
CA VAL A 375 -34.78 -22.78 2.21
C VAL A 375 -33.77 -23.02 1.09
N ASP A 376 -33.79 -22.18 0.05
CA ASP A 376 -32.82 -22.24 -1.06
C ASP A 376 -32.64 -20.85 -1.70
N GLY A 377 -31.43 -20.58 -2.18
CA GLY A 377 -31.04 -19.37 -2.89
C GLY A 377 -30.72 -19.62 -4.37
N ALA A 378 -31.45 -18.98 -5.29
CA ALA A 378 -31.19 -19.05 -6.72
C ALA A 378 -30.38 -17.84 -7.19
N TRP A 379 -29.20 -18.13 -7.74
CA TRP A 379 -28.30 -17.13 -8.30
C TRP A 379 -27.86 -17.50 -9.73
N LYS A 380 -27.65 -16.52 -10.59
CA LYS A 380 -27.06 -16.69 -11.93
C LYS A 380 -26.31 -15.44 -12.33
N ASP A 381 -25.10 -15.58 -12.86
CA ASP A 381 -24.22 -14.47 -13.21
C ASP A 381 -24.81 -13.53 -14.27
N THR A 382 -25.52 -14.09 -15.26
CA THR A 382 -26.15 -13.39 -16.38
C THR A 382 -27.40 -12.59 -16.00
N GLU A 383 -27.96 -12.81 -14.80
CA GLU A 383 -29.22 -12.19 -14.37
C GLU A 383 -28.95 -11.07 -13.35
N CYS A 384 -29.79 -10.03 -13.33
CA CYS A 384 -29.64 -8.89 -12.41
C CYS A 384 -30.31 -9.12 -11.04
N ARG A 385 -31.11 -10.19 -10.92
CA ARG A 385 -31.87 -10.56 -9.72
C ARG A 385 -31.41 -11.91 -9.19
N ALA A 386 -31.51 -12.08 -7.88
CA ALA A 386 -31.41 -13.36 -7.19
C ALA A 386 -32.80 -13.69 -6.62
N GLY A 387 -33.12 -14.96 -6.51
CA GLY A 387 -34.38 -15.42 -5.93
C GLY A 387 -34.15 -16.19 -4.64
N LEU A 388 -34.99 -15.97 -3.65
CA LEU A 388 -35.01 -16.71 -2.39
C LEU A 388 -36.31 -17.51 -2.34
N GLY A 389 -36.23 -18.77 -1.94
CA GLY A 389 -37.41 -19.64 -1.81
C GLY A 389 -37.41 -20.35 -0.47
N TRP A 390 -38.58 -20.49 0.14
CA TRP A 390 -38.77 -21.33 1.32
C TRP A 390 -40.04 -22.16 1.22
N TYR A 391 -39.94 -23.37 1.75
CA TYR A 391 -41.01 -24.36 1.80
C TYR A 391 -41.09 -24.90 3.23
N ASN A 392 -42.12 -24.51 3.96
CA ASN A 392 -42.42 -25.05 5.27
C ASN A 392 -43.52 -26.11 5.14
N PHE A 393 -43.31 -27.24 5.81
CA PHE A 393 -44.33 -28.26 5.98
C PHE A 393 -44.29 -28.83 7.40
N ASP A 394 -45.48 -29.03 7.95
CA ASP A 394 -45.69 -29.81 9.16
C ASP A 394 -46.23 -31.20 8.80
N PRO A 395 -45.48 -32.29 9.04
CA PRO A 395 -45.96 -33.64 8.78
C PRO A 395 -47.13 -34.05 9.70
N GLU A 396 -47.33 -33.40 10.85
CA GLU A 396 -48.38 -33.76 11.82
C GLU A 396 -49.71 -33.03 11.53
N SER A 397 -49.68 -31.72 11.26
CA SER A 397 -50.89 -30.95 10.93
C SER A 397 -51.25 -30.93 9.44
N GLY A 398 -50.34 -31.36 8.56
CA GLY A 398 -50.50 -31.27 7.10
C GLY A 398 -50.45 -29.85 6.55
N LEU A 399 -50.13 -28.85 7.39
CA LEU A 399 -50.02 -27.45 6.99
C LEU A 399 -48.80 -27.25 6.10
N VAL A 400 -49.00 -26.58 4.96
CA VAL A 400 -47.93 -26.21 4.04
C VAL A 400 -47.95 -24.71 3.83
N LEU A 401 -46.81 -24.07 4.09
CA LEU A 401 -46.61 -22.65 3.85
C LEU A 401 -45.40 -22.46 2.95
N VAL A 402 -45.59 -21.70 1.88
CA VAL A 402 -44.55 -21.46 0.88
C VAL A 402 -44.37 -19.98 0.68
N GLY A 403 -43.16 -19.57 0.32
CA GLY A 403 -42.93 -18.23 -0.12
C GLY A 403 -41.69 -18.14 -0.98
N ALA A 404 -41.68 -17.10 -1.80
CA ALA A 404 -40.55 -16.77 -2.62
C ALA A 404 -40.46 -15.25 -2.70
N CYS A 405 -39.25 -14.72 -2.79
CA CYS A 405 -39.04 -13.31 -3.06
C CYS A 405 -37.83 -13.14 -3.94
N ASN A 406 -37.70 -11.99 -4.58
CA ASN A 406 -36.49 -11.65 -5.31
C ASN A 406 -35.86 -10.36 -4.82
N LEU A 407 -34.56 -10.25 -5.09
CA LEU A 407 -33.75 -9.12 -4.69
C LEU A 407 -32.67 -8.84 -5.74
N ARG A 408 -32.06 -7.67 -5.68
CA ARG A 408 -30.90 -7.37 -6.54
C ARG A 408 -29.77 -8.35 -6.26
N ARG A 409 -29.28 -9.00 -7.31
CA ARG A 409 -28.29 -10.07 -7.19
C ARG A 409 -27.02 -9.62 -6.44
N GLY A 410 -26.66 -10.36 -5.39
CA GLY A 410 -25.41 -10.22 -4.66
C GLY A 410 -24.17 -10.70 -5.44
N LEU A 411 -22.99 -10.57 -4.83
CA LEU A 411 -21.71 -10.85 -5.50
C LEU A 411 -21.50 -12.34 -5.77
N THR A 412 -22.03 -13.23 -4.93
CA THR A 412 -21.78 -14.67 -5.00
C THR A 412 -23.05 -15.51 -4.78
N PRO A 413 -23.11 -16.75 -5.29
CA PRO A 413 -24.19 -17.69 -4.98
C PRO A 413 -24.35 -17.93 -3.47
N LEU A 414 -23.23 -18.03 -2.74
CA LEU A 414 -23.23 -18.30 -1.30
C LEU A 414 -23.87 -17.17 -0.49
N GLN A 415 -23.69 -15.92 -0.93
CA GLN A 415 -24.35 -14.78 -0.32
C GLN A 415 -25.88 -14.90 -0.45
N THR A 416 -26.37 -15.32 -1.62
CA THR A 416 -27.81 -15.52 -1.85
C THR A 416 -28.38 -16.66 -1.00
N GLU A 417 -27.64 -17.76 -0.81
CA GLU A 417 -28.04 -18.83 0.11
C GLU A 417 -28.14 -18.34 1.56
N LEU A 418 -27.19 -17.52 2.00
CA LEU A 418 -27.24 -16.92 3.34
C LEU A 418 -28.41 -15.96 3.48
N GLU A 419 -28.68 -15.13 2.46
CA GLU A 419 -29.82 -14.22 2.43
C GLU A 419 -31.16 -14.97 2.44
N ALA A 420 -31.24 -16.15 1.81
CA ALA A 420 -32.41 -17.03 1.89
C ALA A 420 -32.63 -17.54 3.32
N LEU A 421 -31.55 -17.84 4.05
CA LEU A 421 -31.59 -18.32 5.42
C LEU A 421 -31.87 -17.21 6.44
N THR A 422 -31.41 -15.98 6.23
CA THR A 422 -31.50 -14.88 7.21
C THR A 422 -32.49 -13.78 6.80
N GLY A 423 -33.16 -13.91 5.66
CA GLY A 423 -34.00 -12.87 5.10
C GLY A 423 -35.12 -12.41 6.03
N ARG A 424 -35.45 -11.11 6.00
CA ARG A 424 -36.50 -10.51 6.85
C ARG A 424 -37.87 -11.19 6.70
N HIS A 425 -38.11 -11.82 5.54
CA HIS A 425 -39.34 -12.56 5.25
C HIS A 425 -39.39 -13.92 5.96
N LEU A 426 -38.25 -14.61 6.10
CA LEU A 426 -38.13 -15.79 6.94
C LEU A 426 -38.20 -15.41 8.43
N GLU A 427 -37.64 -14.25 8.82
CA GLU A 427 -37.79 -13.72 10.18
C GLU A 427 -39.25 -13.47 10.57
N PHE A 428 -40.09 -12.95 9.67
CA PHE A 428 -41.52 -12.75 9.95
C PHE A 428 -42.21 -14.08 10.30
N TYR A 429 -41.87 -15.14 9.58
CA TYR A 429 -42.35 -16.50 9.88
C TYR A 429 -41.78 -17.03 11.20
N LEU A 430 -40.47 -16.90 11.43
CA LEU A 430 -39.81 -17.31 12.68
C LEU A 430 -40.30 -16.53 13.90
N ARG A 431 -40.89 -15.34 13.74
CA ARG A 431 -41.55 -14.55 14.79
C ARG A 431 -42.93 -15.09 15.15
N ARG A 432 -43.73 -15.58 14.19
CA ARG A 432 -45.00 -16.29 14.47
C ARG A 432 -44.75 -17.50 15.39
N TRP A 433 -43.63 -18.17 15.19
CA TRP A 433 -43.13 -19.28 16.01
C TRP A 433 -42.65 -18.89 17.42
N ARG A 434 -42.33 -17.61 17.68
CA ARG A 434 -41.95 -17.13 19.03
C ARG A 434 -43.16 -16.93 19.95
N SER A 435 -44.37 -16.83 19.41
CA SER A 435 -45.61 -16.65 20.19
C SER A 435 -46.22 -17.96 20.69
N ALA A 436 -45.71 -19.12 20.27
CA ALA A 436 -46.06 -20.40 20.87
C ALA A 436 -45.08 -20.67 22.04
N GLU A 437 -45.61 -20.70 23.26
CA GLU A 437 -44.83 -20.89 24.49
C GLU A 437 -44.05 -22.21 24.49
N GLY A 438 -42.74 -22.13 24.77
CA GLY A 438 -41.90 -23.30 25.05
C GLY A 438 -40.54 -23.26 24.35
N SER A 439 -39.50 -23.67 25.09
CA SER A 439 -38.08 -23.74 24.72
C SER A 439 -37.81 -24.65 23.51
N SER A 440 -38.22 -24.24 22.31
CA SER A 440 -38.01 -25.00 21.07
C SER A 440 -36.54 -24.93 20.65
N LYS A 441 -35.82 -26.06 20.76
CA LYS A 441 -34.48 -26.22 20.18
C LYS A 441 -34.58 -26.21 18.66
N ARG A 442 -33.76 -25.37 18.02
CA ARG A 442 -33.70 -25.25 16.55
C ARG A 442 -32.44 -25.95 16.04
N PHE A 443 -32.58 -26.76 15.01
CA PHE A 443 -31.47 -27.44 14.35
C PHE A 443 -31.40 -26.98 12.89
N LEU A 444 -30.18 -26.69 12.42
CA LEU A 444 -29.92 -26.41 11.01
C LEU A 444 -29.23 -27.62 10.39
N THR A 445 -29.91 -28.29 9.47
CA THR A 445 -29.39 -29.50 8.80
C THR A 445 -29.21 -29.24 7.32
N ARG A 446 -28.00 -29.50 6.81
CA ARG A 446 -27.74 -29.44 5.37
C ARG A 446 -28.31 -30.67 4.69
N ILE A 447 -29.22 -30.48 3.73
CA ILE A 447 -29.76 -31.55 2.89
C ILE A 447 -29.23 -31.45 1.45
N PRO A 448 -29.06 -32.58 0.74
CA PRO A 448 -28.71 -32.55 -0.69
C PRO A 448 -29.79 -31.88 -1.53
N ARG A 449 -29.41 -31.17 -2.60
CA ARG A 449 -30.33 -30.48 -3.52
C ARG A 449 -31.46 -31.36 -4.07
N LYS A 450 -31.19 -32.65 -4.30
CA LYS A 450 -32.19 -33.64 -4.75
C LYS A 450 -33.37 -33.78 -3.78
N ASN A 451 -33.18 -33.43 -2.51
CA ASN A 451 -34.18 -33.50 -1.44
C ASN A 451 -34.76 -32.11 -1.08
N ASN A 452 -34.25 -31.02 -1.69
CA ASN A 452 -34.69 -29.63 -1.46
C ASN A 452 -35.44 -29.05 -2.68
N THR A 453 -36.17 -29.88 -3.43
CA THR A 453 -36.67 -29.52 -4.76
C THR A 453 -37.73 -28.41 -4.74
N LYS A 454 -38.50 -28.31 -3.65
CA LYS A 454 -39.60 -27.34 -3.53
C LYS A 454 -39.08 -25.91 -3.30
N ALA A 455 -38.19 -25.72 -2.32
CA ALA A 455 -37.56 -24.42 -2.08
C ALA A 455 -36.69 -23.97 -3.26
N ASP A 456 -35.95 -24.90 -3.89
CA ASP A 456 -35.15 -24.63 -5.09
C ASP A 456 -36.01 -24.16 -6.28
N LYS A 457 -37.17 -24.79 -6.49
CA LYS A 457 -38.10 -24.37 -7.56
C LYS A 457 -38.64 -22.97 -7.29
N LEU A 458 -39.04 -22.68 -6.04
CA LEU A 458 -39.53 -21.35 -5.63
C LEU A 458 -38.47 -20.27 -5.83
N ALA A 459 -37.24 -20.53 -5.39
CA ALA A 459 -36.12 -19.61 -5.55
C ALA A 459 -35.83 -19.32 -7.03
N ARG A 460 -35.78 -20.36 -7.87
CA ARG A 460 -35.56 -20.20 -9.32
C ARG A 460 -36.71 -19.45 -10.01
N CYS A 461 -37.96 -19.71 -9.62
CA CYS A 461 -39.12 -19.00 -10.15
C CYS A 461 -39.07 -17.51 -9.78
N ALA A 462 -38.78 -17.16 -8.52
CA ALA A 462 -38.68 -15.76 -8.10
C ALA A 462 -37.53 -15.01 -8.80
N ARG A 463 -36.39 -15.68 -9.00
CA ARG A 463 -35.25 -15.12 -9.73
C ARG A 463 -35.61 -14.72 -11.17
N ALA A 464 -36.42 -15.54 -11.83
CA ALA A 464 -36.82 -15.34 -13.23
C ALA A 464 -37.84 -14.21 -13.42
N GLN A 465 -38.40 -13.65 -12.35
CA GLN A 465 -39.38 -12.57 -12.44
C GLN A 465 -38.70 -11.22 -12.74
N PRO A 466 -39.21 -10.41 -13.69
CA PRO A 466 -38.58 -9.16 -14.09
C PRO A 466 -38.80 -8.01 -13.08
N HIS A 467 -39.82 -8.11 -12.22
CA HIS A 467 -40.20 -7.14 -11.19
C HIS A 467 -40.05 -7.70 -9.78
N ASP A 468 -40.14 -6.85 -8.76
CA ASP A 468 -40.05 -7.26 -7.35
C ASP A 468 -41.23 -8.16 -6.99
N VAL A 469 -40.95 -9.32 -6.36
CA VAL A 469 -41.93 -10.33 -5.94
C VAL A 469 -41.76 -10.64 -4.46
#